data_AF-A0A7V4F3L9-F1
#
_entry.id   AF-A0A7V4F3L9-F1
#
_cell.length_a   1.000
_cell.length_b   1.000
_cell.length_c   1.000
_cell.angle_alpha   90.00
_cell.angle_beta   90.00
_cell.angle_gamma   90.00
#
_symmetry.space_group_name_H-M   'P 1'
#
loop_
_entity.id
_entity.type
_entity.pdbx_description
1 polymer ?
#
loop_
_entity_poly.entity_id
_entity_poly.type
_entity_poly.pdbx_seq_one_letter_code
_entity_poly.pdbx_strand_id
1 'polypeptide(L)'
;MKAKRIFSLRKLLVPAWKSLFLWVILTTMSFTAVQAKDAKATFKEYFAEVRKGRSVTLPAGIFQPANEKVILQTSVGYLADSVDAVRSAAIYVIRSAGLMSKKADYRRQCVLYLLQACSDKNSGNSGQASNYLTQFNPSDFNPSARDSLRKLLQANTPHIANIIKLAGFVQLTDMISYMVDAIYGQPPKWKRINAWAAHLALARMGVEDEINYCLNRVKKIPLNDDVVYNLLPDLIYTRQKAIYDHLVSLLYIDEKLCNPADPDADAKISCGYRIMEMLATEIKNFPLPVQPSGDIDTDDYHKALMTVRQWFKDNPDYQIITDKF
;
A
#
# COMPACT_ATOMS: atom_id res chain seq x y z
N MET A 1 -31.79 -89.07 13.12
CA MET A 1 -30.36 -89.16 13.55
C MET A 1 -29.51 -88.38 12.57
N LYS A 2 -28.65 -87.48 13.08
CA LYS A 2 -27.64 -86.59 12.44
C LYS A 2 -27.97 -85.09 12.46
N ALA A 3 -27.34 -84.46 13.45
CA ALA A 3 -27.29 -83.04 13.76
C ALA A 3 -26.50 -82.24 12.71
N LYS A 4 -26.87 -80.96 12.53
CA LYS A 4 -26.03 -79.94 11.90
C LYS A 4 -25.88 -78.74 12.85
N ARG A 5 -24.62 -78.50 13.23
CA ARG A 5 -24.15 -77.43 14.13
C ARG A 5 -24.34 -76.06 13.49
N ILE A 6 -24.88 -75.12 14.27
CA ILE A 6 -24.83 -73.68 14.01
C ILE A 6 -23.56 -73.16 14.69
N PHE A 7 -22.61 -72.62 13.91
CA PHE A 7 -21.41 -71.97 14.44
C PHE A 7 -21.51 -70.46 14.28
N SER A 8 -21.41 -69.78 15.42
CA SER A 8 -21.36 -68.34 15.60
C SER A 8 -20.02 -67.78 15.12
N LEU A 9 -20.06 -66.77 14.25
CA LEU A 9 -18.92 -65.93 13.87
C LEU A 9 -19.24 -64.48 14.21
N ARG A 10 -19.13 -64.14 15.51
CA ARG A 10 -18.87 -62.77 15.97
C ARG A 10 -17.44 -62.72 16.48
N LYS A 11 -16.53 -62.10 15.72
CA LYS A 11 -15.41 -61.27 16.20
C LYS A 11 -14.44 -60.95 15.05
N LEU A 12 -13.89 -59.73 15.11
CA LEU A 12 -12.79 -59.16 14.33
C LEU A 12 -13.17 -58.38 13.06
N LEU A 13 -13.82 -57.23 13.24
CA LEU A 13 -13.71 -56.08 12.34
C LEU A 13 -13.13 -54.91 13.13
N VAL A 14 -11.80 -54.80 13.12
CA VAL A 14 -11.13 -53.52 13.42
C VAL A 14 -11.05 -52.76 12.08
N PRO A 15 -11.50 -51.51 11.98
CA PRO A 15 -11.63 -50.83 10.68
C PRO A 15 -10.26 -50.45 10.12
N ALA A 16 -9.93 -50.99 8.95
CA ALA A 16 -8.72 -50.71 8.15
C ALA A 16 -8.56 -49.22 7.73
N TRP A 17 -9.55 -48.37 8.01
CA TRP A 17 -9.54 -46.95 7.64
C TRP A 17 -8.57 -46.10 8.47
N LYS A 18 -8.17 -46.55 9.67
CA LYS A 18 -7.20 -45.80 10.50
C LYS A 18 -5.78 -45.80 9.91
N SER A 19 -5.42 -46.80 9.11
CA SER A 19 -4.06 -46.91 8.53
C SER A 19 -3.93 -46.13 7.21
N LEU A 20 -4.99 -46.05 6.40
CA LEU A 20 -4.99 -45.26 5.16
C LEU A 20 -4.94 -43.73 5.44
N PHE A 21 -5.60 -43.29 6.51
CA PHE A 21 -5.59 -41.87 6.92
C PHE A 21 -4.20 -41.41 7.39
N LEU A 22 -3.42 -42.30 8.01
CA LEU A 22 -2.07 -42.02 8.48
C LEU A 22 -1.06 -41.88 7.32
N TRP A 23 -1.21 -42.65 6.23
CA TRP A 23 -0.34 -42.54 5.06
C TRP A 23 -0.58 -41.27 4.24
N VAL A 24 -1.84 -40.84 4.07
CA VAL A 24 -2.18 -39.59 3.36
C VAL A 24 -1.67 -38.35 4.12
N ILE A 25 -1.69 -38.38 5.45
CA ILE A 25 -1.12 -37.32 6.29
C ILE A 25 0.42 -37.31 6.19
N LEU A 26 1.09 -38.47 6.11
CA LEU A 26 2.55 -38.54 6.00
C LEU A 26 3.07 -38.05 4.64
N THR A 27 2.36 -38.33 3.54
CA THR A 27 2.75 -37.86 2.20
C THR A 27 2.52 -36.36 1.99
N THR A 28 1.48 -35.77 2.60
CA THR A 28 1.24 -34.32 2.50
C THR A 28 2.24 -33.49 3.33
N MET A 29 2.75 -34.03 4.44
CA MET A 29 3.85 -33.40 5.19
C MET A 29 5.20 -33.44 4.45
N SER A 30 5.42 -34.42 3.58
CA SER A 30 6.69 -34.58 2.88
C SER A 30 6.85 -33.58 1.72
N PHE A 31 5.76 -33.22 1.03
CA PHE A 31 5.83 -32.31 -0.12
C PHE A 31 6.08 -30.84 0.29
N THR A 32 5.51 -30.39 1.41
CA THR A 32 5.71 -29.03 1.93
C THR A 32 7.13 -28.81 2.46
N ALA A 33 7.76 -29.85 3.01
CA ALA A 33 9.12 -29.78 3.56
C ALA A 33 10.20 -29.64 2.47
N VAL A 34 9.99 -30.22 1.27
CA VAL A 34 10.92 -30.11 0.14
C VAL A 34 10.91 -28.68 -0.43
N GLN A 35 9.73 -28.08 -0.59
CA GLN A 35 9.60 -26.69 -1.08
C GLN A 35 10.19 -25.67 -0.11
N ALA A 36 10.02 -25.85 1.21
CA ALA A 36 10.57 -24.92 2.20
C ALA A 36 12.11 -24.96 2.30
N LYS A 37 12.73 -26.14 2.13
CA LYS A 37 14.20 -26.27 2.11
C LYS A 37 14.81 -25.59 0.89
N ASP A 38 14.14 -25.70 -0.25
CA ASP A 38 14.53 -25.03 -1.49
C ASP A 38 14.46 -23.50 -1.29
N ALA A 39 13.35 -22.99 -0.76
CA ALA A 39 13.17 -21.55 -0.60
C ALA A 39 14.25 -20.86 0.26
N LYS A 40 14.68 -21.49 1.36
CA LYS A 40 15.75 -20.96 2.21
C LYS A 40 17.09 -20.87 1.47
N ALA A 41 17.42 -21.89 0.67
CA ALA A 41 18.63 -21.90 -0.13
C ALA A 41 18.59 -20.81 -1.20
N THR A 42 17.46 -20.66 -1.90
CA THR A 42 17.23 -19.61 -2.91
C THR A 42 17.43 -18.22 -2.32
N PHE A 43 16.86 -17.91 -1.15
CA PHE A 43 17.07 -16.59 -0.52
C PHE A 43 18.53 -16.38 -0.12
N LYS A 44 19.19 -17.40 0.43
CA LYS A 44 20.61 -17.29 0.81
C LYS A 44 21.49 -16.98 -0.41
N GLU A 45 21.25 -17.67 -1.52
CA GLU A 45 21.95 -17.42 -2.78
C GLU A 45 21.64 -16.02 -3.32
N TYR A 46 20.36 -15.64 -3.37
CA TYR A 46 19.92 -14.30 -3.78
C TYR A 46 20.66 -13.19 -3.02
N PHE A 47 20.67 -13.24 -1.68
CA PHE A 47 21.36 -12.23 -0.87
C PHE A 47 22.88 -12.30 -1.02
N ALA A 48 23.47 -13.47 -1.27
CA ALA A 48 24.89 -13.61 -1.54
C ALA A 48 25.28 -12.96 -2.89
N GLU A 49 24.44 -13.10 -3.91
CA GLU A 49 24.65 -12.47 -5.22
C GLU A 49 24.45 -10.96 -5.17
N VAL A 50 23.41 -10.46 -4.47
CA VAL A 50 23.24 -9.03 -4.21
C VAL A 50 24.45 -8.45 -3.49
N ARG A 51 25.02 -9.18 -2.51
CA ARG A 51 26.24 -8.75 -1.81
C ARG A 51 27.44 -8.60 -2.74
N LYS A 52 27.50 -9.39 -3.83
CA LYS A 52 28.54 -9.29 -4.88
C LYS A 52 28.25 -8.16 -5.89
N GLY A 53 27.20 -7.36 -5.68
CA GLY A 53 26.79 -6.29 -6.60
C GLY A 53 26.08 -6.79 -7.85
N ARG A 54 25.62 -8.05 -7.86
CA ARG A 54 24.91 -8.62 -9.02
C ARG A 54 23.42 -8.36 -8.93
N SER A 55 22.82 -8.05 -10.08
CA SER A 55 21.37 -7.97 -10.23
C SER A 55 20.82 -9.37 -10.50
N VAL A 56 20.14 -9.94 -9.53
CA VAL A 56 19.49 -11.25 -9.63
C VAL A 56 18.00 -11.11 -9.32
N THR A 57 17.17 -11.90 -9.99
CA THR A 57 15.72 -11.91 -9.77
C THR A 57 15.31 -13.13 -8.96
N LEU A 58 14.34 -12.94 -8.07
CA LEU A 58 13.72 -14.05 -7.36
C LEU A 58 12.65 -14.71 -8.25
N PRO A 59 12.58 -16.06 -8.31
CA PRO A 59 11.50 -16.74 -9.01
C PRO A 59 10.14 -16.38 -8.40
N ALA A 60 9.14 -16.07 -9.22
CA ALA A 60 7.80 -15.67 -8.73
C ALA A 60 7.17 -16.71 -7.77
N GLY A 61 7.45 -18.00 -8.00
CA GLY A 61 6.99 -19.10 -7.15
C GLY A 61 7.54 -19.08 -5.71
N ILE A 62 8.57 -18.28 -5.42
CA ILE A 62 9.15 -18.21 -4.07
C ILE A 62 8.17 -17.58 -3.06
N PHE A 63 7.29 -16.68 -3.51
CA PHE A 63 6.37 -15.92 -2.66
C PHE A 63 5.03 -16.64 -2.39
N GLN A 64 5.00 -17.96 -2.54
CA GLN A 64 3.82 -18.76 -2.24
C GLN A 64 3.53 -18.84 -0.73
N PRO A 65 2.26 -19.03 -0.31
CA PRO A 65 1.89 -19.13 1.10
C PRO A 65 2.66 -20.17 1.93
N ALA A 66 3.15 -21.25 1.29
CA ALA A 66 3.94 -22.29 1.95
C ALA A 66 5.31 -21.79 2.45
N ASN A 67 5.84 -20.73 1.83
CA ASN A 67 7.18 -20.20 2.10
C ASN A 67 7.18 -19.00 3.05
N GLU A 68 6.02 -18.42 3.36
CA GLU A 68 5.85 -17.22 4.19
C GLU A 68 6.78 -17.20 5.43
N LYS A 69 6.74 -18.25 6.25
CA LYS A 69 7.57 -18.34 7.46
C LYS A 69 9.08 -18.27 7.14
N VAL A 70 9.52 -18.98 6.10
CA VAL A 70 10.93 -19.02 5.67
C VAL A 70 11.35 -17.66 5.13
N ILE A 71 10.49 -16.98 4.38
CA ILE A 71 10.75 -15.66 3.80
C ILE A 71 11.03 -14.66 4.92
N LEU A 72 10.14 -14.51 5.90
CA LEU A 72 10.34 -13.58 7.01
C LEU A 72 11.56 -13.95 7.84
N GLN A 73 11.68 -15.22 8.26
CA GLN A 73 12.80 -15.65 9.10
C GLN A 73 14.16 -15.40 8.45
N THR A 74 14.24 -15.54 7.12
CA THR A 74 15.49 -15.33 6.38
C THR A 74 15.75 -13.85 6.12
N SER A 75 14.73 -13.10 5.67
CA SER A 75 14.89 -11.71 5.21
C SER A 75 15.14 -10.74 6.37
N VAL A 76 14.53 -10.98 7.53
CA VAL A 76 14.67 -10.10 8.71
C VAL A 76 16.11 -10.02 9.19
N GLY A 77 16.87 -11.13 9.14
CA GLY A 77 18.30 -11.12 9.49
C GLY A 77 19.13 -10.20 8.60
N TYR A 78 18.74 -10.06 7.32
CA TYR A 78 19.43 -9.19 6.36
C TYR A 78 19.08 -7.71 6.49
N LEU A 79 18.07 -7.33 7.30
CA LEU A 79 17.83 -5.92 7.63
C LEU A 79 18.95 -5.30 8.47
N ALA A 80 19.80 -6.11 9.10
CA ALA A 80 20.96 -5.66 9.86
C ALA A 80 22.29 -5.84 9.09
N ASP A 81 22.23 -6.17 7.79
CA ASP A 81 23.45 -6.42 7.00
C ASP A 81 24.34 -5.17 6.89
N SER A 82 25.66 -5.39 6.85
CA SER A 82 26.61 -4.29 6.71
C SER A 82 26.49 -3.58 5.36
N VAL A 83 26.09 -4.31 4.30
CA VAL A 83 25.92 -3.81 2.94
C VAL A 83 24.51 -3.26 2.75
N ASP A 84 24.42 -2.00 2.33
CA ASP A 84 23.15 -1.30 2.11
C ASP A 84 22.30 -1.92 1.01
N ALA A 85 22.90 -2.37 -0.09
CA ALA A 85 22.21 -3.10 -1.16
C ALA A 85 21.52 -4.39 -0.66
N VAL A 86 22.14 -5.09 0.30
CA VAL A 86 21.55 -6.30 0.91
C VAL A 86 20.36 -5.94 1.79
N ARG A 87 20.46 -4.85 2.56
CA ARG A 87 19.32 -4.33 3.36
C ARG A 87 18.16 -3.88 2.45
N SER A 88 18.45 -3.16 1.37
CA SER A 88 17.45 -2.76 0.36
C SER A 88 16.73 -3.97 -0.26
N ALA A 89 17.48 -5.02 -0.62
CA ALA A 89 16.91 -6.27 -1.11
C ALA A 89 16.00 -6.94 -0.07
N ALA A 90 16.38 -6.90 1.22
CA ALA A 90 15.56 -7.46 2.29
C ALA A 90 14.23 -6.68 2.45
N ILE A 91 14.28 -5.35 2.39
CA ILE A 91 13.11 -4.47 2.39
C ILE A 91 12.16 -4.82 1.23
N TYR A 92 12.70 -5.01 0.02
CA TYR A 92 11.93 -5.43 -1.15
C TYR A 92 11.26 -6.80 -0.98
N VAL A 93 12.00 -7.79 -0.47
CA VAL A 93 11.47 -9.14 -0.24
C VAL A 93 10.34 -9.11 0.79
N ILE A 94 10.51 -8.37 1.89
CA ILE A 94 9.48 -8.21 2.94
C ILE A 94 8.23 -7.56 2.36
N ARG A 95 8.35 -6.47 1.60
CA ARG A 95 7.21 -5.82 0.92
C ARG A 95 6.49 -6.80 0.00
N SER A 96 7.22 -7.49 -0.87
CA SER A 96 6.63 -8.37 -1.87
C SER A 96 5.90 -9.54 -1.21
N ALA A 97 6.49 -10.13 -0.17
CA ALA A 97 5.84 -11.19 0.61
C ALA A 97 4.57 -10.70 1.31
N GLY A 98 4.60 -9.48 1.87
CA GLY A 98 3.43 -8.88 2.50
C GLY A 98 2.27 -8.68 1.52
N LEU A 99 2.52 -8.10 0.35
CA LEU A 99 1.47 -7.84 -0.65
C LEU A 99 0.90 -9.09 -1.30
N MET A 100 1.70 -10.17 -1.39
CA MET A 100 1.23 -11.44 -1.96
C MET A 100 0.48 -12.32 -0.95
N SER A 101 0.54 -12.01 0.36
CA SER A 101 -0.08 -12.84 1.39
C SER A 101 -1.55 -12.52 1.61
N LYS A 102 -2.36 -13.58 1.68
CA LYS A 102 -3.77 -13.49 2.07
C LYS A 102 -3.96 -13.45 3.60
N LYS A 103 -2.92 -13.71 4.40
CA LYS A 103 -3.00 -13.80 5.86
C LYS A 103 -2.72 -12.45 6.53
N ALA A 104 -3.72 -11.88 7.21
CA ALA A 104 -3.60 -10.57 7.86
C ALA A 104 -2.43 -10.50 8.86
N ASP A 105 -2.22 -11.53 9.68
CA ASP A 105 -1.13 -11.55 10.67
C ASP A 105 0.26 -11.58 10.03
N TYR A 106 0.38 -12.15 8.84
CA TYR A 106 1.63 -12.14 8.09
C TYR A 106 1.90 -10.76 7.47
N ARG A 107 0.87 -10.12 6.90
CA ARG A 107 0.98 -8.74 6.39
C ARG A 107 1.36 -7.75 7.49
N ARG A 108 0.73 -7.85 8.66
CA ARG A 108 1.05 -7.05 9.86
C ARG A 108 2.50 -7.20 10.31
N GLN A 109 3.06 -8.41 10.27
CA GLN A 109 4.48 -8.63 10.55
C GLN A 109 5.38 -7.96 9.51
N CYS A 110 5.03 -8.05 8.22
CA CYS A 110 5.78 -7.36 7.16
C CYS A 110 5.77 -5.84 7.38
N VAL A 111 4.61 -5.25 7.73
CA VAL A 111 4.48 -3.83 8.08
C VAL A 111 5.39 -3.44 9.24
N LEU A 112 5.46 -4.24 10.30
CA LEU A 112 6.36 -3.98 11.43
C LEU A 112 7.84 -3.95 11.02
N TYR A 113 8.28 -4.89 10.19
CA TYR A 113 9.66 -4.91 9.71
C TYR A 113 9.98 -3.76 8.75
N LEU A 114 9.01 -3.35 7.93
CA LEU A 114 9.15 -2.15 7.09
C LEU A 114 9.23 -0.88 7.94
N LEU A 115 8.42 -0.75 9.00
CA LEU A 115 8.51 0.36 9.95
C LEU A 115 9.88 0.39 10.66
N GLN A 116 10.44 -0.76 11.02
CA GLN A 116 11.82 -0.85 11.52
C GLN A 116 12.82 -0.33 10.47
N ALA A 117 12.65 -0.72 9.20
CA ALA A 117 13.52 -0.32 8.10
C ALA A 117 13.43 1.19 7.76
N CYS A 118 12.37 1.90 8.16
CA CYS A 118 12.33 3.37 8.08
C CYS A 118 13.41 4.07 8.94
N SER A 119 14.05 3.34 9.85
CA SER A 119 15.18 3.81 10.65
C SER A 119 16.55 3.33 10.13
N ASP A 120 16.63 2.86 8.88
CA ASP A 120 17.91 2.48 8.27
C ASP A 120 18.88 3.68 8.21
N LYS A 121 20.16 3.39 8.43
CA LYS A 121 21.25 4.38 8.33
C LYS A 121 21.42 4.94 6.92
N ASN A 122 21.06 4.18 5.90
CA ASN A 122 21.03 4.63 4.51
C ASN A 122 19.66 5.28 4.23
N SER A 123 19.67 6.57 3.89
CA SER A 123 18.44 7.32 3.63
C SER A 123 17.64 6.79 2.44
N GLY A 124 18.27 6.20 1.44
CA GLY A 124 17.60 5.54 0.31
C GLY A 124 16.76 4.34 0.77
N ASN A 125 17.32 3.50 1.65
CA ASN A 125 16.60 2.36 2.24
C ASN A 125 15.42 2.82 3.10
N SER A 126 15.61 3.83 3.94
CA SER A 126 14.53 4.40 4.77
C SER A 126 13.41 4.99 3.90
N GLY A 127 13.76 5.66 2.81
CA GLY A 127 12.82 6.17 1.81
C GLY A 127 12.04 5.05 1.13
N GLN A 128 12.74 4.02 0.67
CA GLN A 128 12.14 2.83 0.06
C GLN A 128 11.15 2.14 1.02
N ALA A 129 11.53 1.94 2.27
CA ALA A 129 10.68 1.33 3.29
C ALA A 129 9.40 2.17 3.51
N SER A 130 9.55 3.49 3.67
CA SER A 130 8.41 4.40 3.85
C SER A 130 7.46 4.39 2.64
N ASN A 131 8.00 4.33 1.42
CA ASN A 131 7.20 4.24 0.19
C ASN A 131 6.50 2.88 0.03
N TYR A 132 7.09 1.80 0.53
CA TYR A 132 6.45 0.48 0.50
C TYR A 132 5.31 0.35 1.50
N LEU A 133 5.37 1.06 2.62
CA LEU A 133 4.30 1.08 3.61
C LEU A 133 2.99 1.66 3.06
N THR A 134 3.03 2.54 2.05
CA THR A 134 1.83 3.14 1.43
C THR A 134 1.01 2.14 0.60
N GLN A 135 1.55 0.95 0.35
CA GLN A 135 0.91 -0.08 -0.47
C GLN A 135 0.10 -1.08 0.37
N PHE A 136 0.15 -0.95 1.69
CA PHE A 136 -0.60 -1.80 2.63
C PHE A 136 -1.92 -1.13 3.04
N ASN A 137 -2.89 -1.95 3.46
CA ASN A 137 -4.17 -1.42 3.92
C ASN A 137 -4.05 -0.86 5.36
N PRO A 138 -4.89 0.10 5.77
CA PRO A 138 -4.87 0.64 7.14
C PRO A 138 -5.03 -0.43 8.23
N SER A 139 -5.76 -1.52 7.92
CA SER A 139 -6.00 -2.65 8.82
C SER A 139 -4.78 -3.56 9.04
N ASP A 140 -3.74 -3.42 8.21
CA ASP A 140 -2.45 -4.11 8.38
C ASP A 140 -1.55 -3.37 9.39
N PHE A 141 -1.89 -2.14 9.79
CA PHE A 141 -1.23 -1.38 10.87
C PHE A 141 -1.90 -1.68 12.21
N ASN A 142 -1.54 -2.83 12.79
CA ASN A 142 -1.98 -3.25 14.12
C ASN A 142 -1.47 -2.30 15.24
N PRO A 143 -1.89 -2.46 16.50
CA PRO A 143 -1.46 -1.57 17.59
C PRO A 143 0.05 -1.41 17.71
N SER A 144 0.83 -2.49 17.59
CA SER A 144 2.29 -2.44 17.65
C SER A 144 2.92 -1.66 16.48
N ALA A 145 2.33 -1.76 15.28
CA ALA A 145 2.75 -0.98 14.13
C ALA A 145 2.44 0.50 14.32
N ARG A 146 1.27 0.83 14.87
CA ARG A 146 0.90 2.21 15.23
C ARG A 146 1.83 2.79 16.28
N ASP A 147 2.22 2.01 17.30
CA ASP A 147 3.22 2.44 18.29
C ASP A 147 4.58 2.72 17.67
N SER A 148 5.00 1.89 16.72
CA SER A 148 6.25 2.10 15.97
C SER A 148 6.18 3.37 15.13
N LEU A 149 5.03 3.62 14.49
CA LEU A 149 4.79 4.83 13.71
C LEU A 149 4.81 6.10 14.57
N ARG A 150 4.24 6.07 15.78
CA ARG A 150 4.34 7.18 16.77
C ARG A 150 5.80 7.52 17.07
N LYS A 151 6.62 6.51 17.33
CA LYS A 151 8.05 6.69 17.63
C LYS A 151 8.79 7.32 16.45
N LEU A 152 8.55 6.84 15.22
CA LEU A 152 9.15 7.41 14.01
C LEU A 152 8.75 8.88 13.81
N LEU A 153 7.49 9.21 14.08
CA LEU A 153 6.96 10.58 13.98
C LEU A 153 7.67 11.52 14.98
N GLN A 154 7.88 11.06 16.22
CA GLN A 154 8.53 11.83 17.28
C GLN A 154 10.04 11.97 17.11
N ALA A 155 10.70 10.99 16.47
CA ALA A 155 12.14 10.96 16.28
C ALA A 155 12.67 11.83 15.13
N ASN A 156 11.78 12.45 14.33
CA ASN A 156 12.15 13.26 13.15
C ASN A 156 13.09 12.54 12.17
N THR A 157 12.70 11.33 11.79
CA THR A 157 13.45 10.41 10.93
C THR A 157 13.63 10.93 9.49
N PRO A 158 14.59 10.40 8.71
CA PRO A 158 14.63 10.66 7.26
C PRO A 158 13.28 10.39 6.61
N HIS A 159 12.90 11.19 5.61
CA HIS A 159 11.61 11.09 4.91
C HIS A 159 10.38 11.22 5.83
N ILE A 160 10.51 11.98 6.92
CA ILE A 160 9.42 12.24 7.89
C ILE A 160 8.10 12.70 7.24
N ALA A 161 8.13 13.41 6.09
CA ALA A 161 6.92 13.76 5.36
C ALA A 161 6.05 12.53 4.98
N ASN A 162 6.68 11.43 4.55
CA ASN A 162 5.98 10.17 4.27
C ASN A 162 5.44 9.53 5.55
N ILE A 163 6.21 9.59 6.65
CA ILE A 163 5.79 9.08 7.97
C ILE A 163 4.58 9.86 8.50
N ILE A 164 4.56 11.19 8.32
CA ILE A 164 3.44 12.05 8.67
C ILE A 164 2.20 11.67 7.86
N LYS A 165 2.32 11.52 6.53
CA LYS A 165 1.20 11.05 5.68
C LYS A 165 0.76 9.63 6.06
N LEU A 166 1.67 8.72 6.41
CA LEU A 166 1.29 7.39 6.92
C LEU A 166 0.48 7.49 8.21
N ALA A 167 0.81 8.40 9.12
CA ALA A 167 0.03 8.62 10.34
C ALA A 167 -1.40 9.11 10.06
N GLY A 168 -1.58 10.01 9.08
CA GLY A 168 -2.90 10.41 8.61
C GLY A 168 -3.66 9.26 7.94
N PHE A 169 -2.99 8.49 7.09
CA PHE A 169 -3.56 7.32 6.40
C PHE A 169 -4.13 6.29 7.37
N VAL A 170 -3.38 5.95 8.43
CA VAL A 170 -3.82 4.96 9.42
C VAL A 170 -4.74 5.53 10.49
N GLN A 171 -5.14 6.81 10.40
CA GLN A 171 -5.98 7.48 11.39
C GLN A 171 -5.37 7.44 12.79
N LEU A 172 -4.13 7.94 12.92
CA LEU A 172 -3.42 8.05 14.19
C LEU A 172 -3.87 9.29 14.98
N THR A 173 -5.16 9.33 15.33
CA THR A 173 -5.84 10.53 15.87
C THR A 173 -5.28 11.00 17.21
N ASP A 174 -4.67 10.11 17.99
CA ASP A 174 -3.99 10.46 19.25
C ASP A 174 -2.73 11.33 19.05
N MET A 175 -2.23 11.42 17.81
CA MET A 175 -1.09 12.28 17.45
C MET A 175 -1.50 13.65 16.86
N ILE A 176 -2.79 13.98 16.79
CA ILE A 176 -3.28 15.26 16.23
C ILE A 176 -2.65 16.45 16.96
N SER A 177 -2.74 16.50 18.29
CA SER A 177 -2.18 17.61 19.08
C SER A 177 -0.67 17.76 18.86
N TYR A 178 0.06 16.64 18.77
CA TYR A 178 1.50 16.67 18.49
C TYR A 178 1.81 17.30 17.12
N MET A 179 1.03 16.95 16.08
CA MET A 179 1.21 17.51 14.74
C MET A 179 0.87 19.00 14.69
N VAL A 180 -0.23 19.42 15.34
CA VAL A 180 -0.62 20.83 15.46
C VAL A 180 0.47 21.64 16.14
N ASP A 181 0.99 21.17 17.28
CA ASP A 181 2.11 21.81 17.99
C ASP A 181 3.38 21.87 17.14
N ALA A 182 3.63 20.85 16.31
CA ALA A 182 4.81 20.82 15.44
C ALA A 182 4.75 21.85 14.29
N ILE A 183 3.55 22.21 13.83
CA ILE A 183 3.32 23.22 12.79
C ILE A 183 3.25 24.63 13.37
N TYR A 184 2.46 24.83 14.43
CA TYR A 184 2.10 26.17 14.92
C TYR A 184 2.79 26.58 16.22
N GLY A 185 3.46 25.65 16.90
CA GLY A 185 4.22 25.92 18.11
C GLY A 185 5.29 27.00 17.88
N GLN A 186 5.73 27.65 18.96
CA GLN A 186 6.74 28.71 18.90
C GLN A 186 8.02 28.27 19.64
N PRO A 187 9.13 27.98 18.93
CA PRO A 187 9.28 27.97 17.47
C PRO A 187 8.67 26.71 16.81
N PRO A 188 8.29 26.76 15.53
CA PRO A 188 7.79 25.58 14.80
C PRO A 188 8.85 24.48 14.72
N LYS A 189 8.46 23.23 14.96
CA LYS A 189 9.36 22.08 14.90
C LYS A 189 9.61 21.64 13.46
N TRP A 190 8.60 21.75 12.59
CA TRP A 190 8.63 21.24 11.23
C TRP A 190 8.81 22.32 10.18
N LYS A 191 9.76 22.08 9.26
CA LYS A 191 9.97 22.92 8.07
C LYS A 191 8.80 22.78 7.10
N ARG A 192 8.71 23.71 6.14
CA ARG A 192 7.62 23.84 5.15
C ARG A 192 7.13 22.51 4.55
N ILE A 193 8.03 21.63 4.10
CA ILE A 193 7.65 20.35 3.46
C ILE A 193 6.94 19.43 4.47
N ASN A 194 7.48 19.33 5.69
CA ASN A 194 6.90 18.49 6.75
C ASN A 194 5.61 19.12 7.31
N ALA A 195 5.55 20.44 7.42
CA ALA A 195 4.35 21.16 7.79
C ALA A 195 3.22 20.91 6.77
N TRP A 196 3.53 20.97 5.47
CA TRP A 196 2.56 20.64 4.43
C TRP A 196 2.06 19.19 4.53
N ALA A 197 2.96 18.22 4.70
CA ALA A 197 2.56 16.82 4.93
C ALA A 197 1.65 16.66 6.16
N ALA A 198 1.87 17.47 7.21
CA ALA A 198 1.07 17.45 8.42
C ALA A 198 -0.32 18.05 8.23
N HIS A 199 -0.44 19.18 7.53
CA HIS A 199 -1.75 19.72 7.11
C HIS A 199 -2.56 18.67 6.34
N LEU A 200 -1.94 17.98 5.38
CA LEU A 200 -2.59 16.90 4.63
C LEU A 200 -3.01 15.72 5.51
N ALA A 201 -2.14 15.28 6.42
CA ALA A 201 -2.43 14.19 7.33
C ALA A 201 -3.57 14.53 8.31
N LEU A 202 -3.58 15.74 8.84
CA LEU A 202 -4.65 16.25 9.70
C LEU A 202 -5.98 16.37 8.94
N ALA A 203 -5.95 16.91 7.72
CA ALA A 203 -7.12 16.94 6.85
C ALA A 203 -7.64 15.52 6.58
N ARG A 204 -6.76 14.54 6.33
CA ARG A 204 -7.16 13.14 6.17
C ARG A 204 -7.82 12.54 7.42
N MET A 205 -7.44 13.00 8.61
CA MET A 205 -8.06 12.59 9.88
C MET A 205 -9.36 13.33 10.20
N GLY A 206 -9.84 14.21 9.31
CA GLY A 206 -11.09 14.95 9.52
C GLY A 206 -10.95 16.17 10.43
N VAL A 207 -9.76 16.79 10.47
CA VAL A 207 -9.57 18.05 11.20
C VAL A 207 -10.01 19.21 10.30
N GLU A 208 -11.17 19.79 10.60
CA GLU A 208 -11.87 20.71 9.69
C GLU A 208 -11.09 21.98 9.32
N ASP A 209 -10.38 22.58 10.27
CA ASP A 209 -9.51 23.72 10.01
C ASP A 209 -8.42 23.38 8.99
N GLU A 210 -7.94 22.14 9.02
CA GLU A 210 -6.87 21.64 8.16
C GLU A 210 -7.37 21.24 6.78
N ILE A 211 -8.61 20.73 6.68
CA ILE A 211 -9.32 20.58 5.40
C ILE A 211 -9.45 21.93 4.71
N ASN A 212 -9.93 22.94 5.45
CA ASN A 212 -10.10 24.30 4.95
C ASN A 212 -8.77 24.94 4.56
N TYR A 213 -7.71 24.73 5.34
CA TYR A 213 -6.36 25.19 5.02
C TYR A 213 -5.88 24.64 3.68
N CYS A 214 -5.95 23.31 3.50
CA CYS A 214 -5.53 22.64 2.27
C CYS A 214 -6.31 23.15 1.06
N LEU A 215 -7.64 23.25 1.19
CA LEU A 215 -8.53 23.73 0.13
C LEU A 215 -8.21 25.19 -0.27
N ASN A 216 -8.07 26.07 0.73
CA ASN A 216 -7.81 27.49 0.50
C ASN A 216 -6.43 27.74 -0.12
N ARG A 217 -5.45 26.86 0.15
CA ARG A 217 -4.13 26.97 -0.47
C ARG A 217 -4.19 26.74 -1.98
N VAL A 218 -4.93 25.72 -2.42
CA VAL A 218 -5.04 25.38 -3.84
C VAL A 218 -5.90 26.38 -4.61
N LYS A 219 -7.01 26.82 -4.04
CA LYS A 219 -7.91 27.82 -4.67
C LYS A 219 -7.24 29.15 -5.00
N LYS A 220 -6.13 29.48 -4.36
CA LYS A 220 -5.37 30.72 -4.58
C LYS A 220 -4.39 30.64 -5.76
N ILE A 221 -4.15 29.46 -6.30
CA ILE A 221 -3.18 29.23 -7.37
C ILE A 221 -3.97 28.98 -8.65
N PRO A 222 -3.69 29.71 -9.75
CA PRO A 222 -4.32 29.44 -11.05
C PRO A 222 -4.10 28.00 -11.48
N LEU A 223 -5.14 27.36 -12.04
CA LEU A 223 -5.04 25.99 -12.54
C LEU A 223 -4.07 25.92 -13.73
N ASN A 224 -3.10 25.02 -13.65
CA ASN A 224 -2.10 24.73 -14.68
C ASN A 224 -1.48 23.34 -14.40
N ASP A 225 -0.51 22.92 -15.22
CA ASP A 225 0.20 21.65 -15.03
C ASP A 225 0.85 21.53 -13.65
N ASP A 226 1.47 22.60 -13.12
CA ASP A 226 2.12 22.54 -11.82
C ASP A 226 1.13 22.25 -10.69
N VAL A 227 -0.05 22.86 -10.73
CA VAL A 227 -1.13 22.56 -9.78
C VAL A 227 -1.60 21.12 -9.96
N VAL A 228 -1.87 20.72 -11.20
CA VAL A 228 -2.37 19.38 -11.54
C VAL A 228 -1.40 18.30 -11.06
N TYR A 229 -0.12 18.38 -11.39
CA TYR A 229 0.82 17.30 -11.11
C TYR A 229 1.43 17.35 -9.70
N ASN A 230 1.57 18.53 -9.09
CA ASN A 230 2.29 18.66 -7.81
C ASN A 230 1.36 18.88 -6.61
N LEU A 231 0.15 19.40 -6.82
CA LEU A 231 -0.72 19.84 -5.71
C LEU A 231 -2.02 19.05 -5.61
N LEU A 232 -2.66 18.69 -6.73
CA LEU A 232 -3.89 17.89 -6.70
C LEU A 232 -3.68 16.47 -6.13
N PRO A 233 -2.57 15.74 -6.40
CA PRO A 233 -2.33 14.44 -5.80
C PRO A 233 -2.25 14.50 -4.27
N ASP A 234 -1.71 15.58 -3.73
CA ASP A 234 -1.68 15.83 -2.29
C ASP A 234 -3.09 16.06 -1.71
N LEU A 235 -3.94 16.78 -2.44
CA LEU A 235 -5.35 16.93 -2.06
C LEU A 235 -6.12 15.61 -2.13
N ILE A 236 -5.91 14.81 -3.18
CA ILE A 236 -6.54 13.50 -3.36
C ILE A 236 -6.23 12.58 -2.19
N TYR A 237 -4.99 12.61 -1.70
CA TYR A 237 -4.55 11.87 -0.51
C TYR A 237 -5.41 12.19 0.74
N THR A 238 -6.06 13.35 0.86
CA THR A 238 -6.87 13.67 2.06
C THR A 238 -8.15 12.84 2.17
N ARG A 239 -8.71 12.35 1.05
CA ARG A 239 -9.99 11.61 1.00
C ARG A 239 -11.20 12.38 1.57
N GLN A 240 -11.12 13.71 1.64
CA GLN A 240 -12.19 14.53 2.21
C GLN A 240 -13.18 14.99 1.13
N LYS A 241 -14.48 14.80 1.38
CA LYS A 241 -15.55 15.12 0.41
C LYS A 241 -15.49 16.57 -0.07
N ALA A 242 -15.31 17.53 0.83
CA ALA A 242 -15.20 18.95 0.48
C ALA A 242 -14.03 19.25 -0.48
N ILE A 243 -12.91 18.53 -0.34
CA ILE A 243 -11.76 18.65 -1.24
C ILE A 243 -12.09 18.01 -2.59
N TYR A 244 -12.68 16.81 -2.60
CA TYR A 244 -13.08 16.16 -3.85
C TYR A 244 -14.17 16.93 -4.60
N ASP A 245 -15.11 17.57 -3.91
CA ASP A 245 -16.13 18.43 -4.53
C ASP A 245 -15.48 19.59 -5.29
N HIS A 246 -14.41 20.15 -4.71
CA HIS A 246 -13.61 21.13 -5.43
C HIS A 246 -12.90 20.52 -6.64
N LEU A 247 -12.26 19.35 -6.52
CA LEU A 247 -11.63 18.67 -7.67
C LEU A 247 -12.64 18.38 -8.79
N VAL A 248 -13.85 17.93 -8.43
CA VAL A 248 -14.96 17.71 -9.36
C VAL A 248 -15.38 19.02 -10.02
N SER A 249 -15.43 20.14 -9.29
CA SER A 249 -15.73 21.44 -9.89
C SER A 249 -14.70 21.87 -10.94
N LEU A 250 -13.43 21.47 -10.77
CA LEU A 250 -12.38 21.76 -11.75
C LEU A 250 -12.57 20.96 -13.06
N LEU A 251 -13.30 19.84 -13.04
CA LEU A 251 -13.61 19.10 -14.25
C LEU A 251 -14.43 19.93 -15.24
N TYR A 252 -15.17 20.94 -14.77
CA TYR A 252 -16.07 21.78 -15.58
C TYR A 252 -15.38 23.03 -16.16
N ILE A 253 -14.07 23.18 -15.97
CA ILE A 253 -13.26 24.25 -16.54
C ILE A 253 -12.86 23.82 -17.96
N ASP A 254 -13.32 24.56 -18.97
CA ASP A 254 -13.06 24.27 -20.39
C ASP A 254 -11.79 24.95 -20.90
N GLU A 255 -11.22 25.87 -20.13
CA GLU A 255 -9.97 26.55 -20.45
C GLU A 255 -8.82 25.56 -20.64
N LYS A 256 -8.10 25.74 -21.75
CA LYS A 256 -6.95 24.92 -22.12
C LYS A 256 -5.70 25.39 -21.40
N LEU A 257 -5.57 25.01 -20.13
CA LEU A 257 -4.51 25.48 -19.22
C LEU A 257 -3.39 24.45 -18.97
N CYS A 258 -3.52 23.23 -19.49
CA CYS A 258 -2.57 22.15 -19.29
C CYS A 258 -1.93 21.69 -20.60
N ASN A 259 -0.80 21.01 -20.52
CA ASN A 259 -0.10 20.45 -21.67
C ASN A 259 -0.50 18.98 -21.94
N PRO A 260 -0.54 18.57 -23.22
CA PRO A 260 -0.75 17.17 -23.60
C PRO A 260 0.40 16.29 -23.10
N ALA A 261 0.19 14.96 -23.12
CA ALA A 261 1.23 14.00 -22.71
C ALA A 261 2.33 13.88 -23.77
N ASP A 262 1.94 14.07 -25.03
CA ASP A 262 2.84 14.12 -26.17
C ASP A 262 3.63 15.43 -26.14
N PRO A 263 4.96 15.38 -25.97
CA PRO A 263 5.79 16.59 -25.96
C PRO A 263 5.85 17.29 -27.31
N ASP A 264 5.49 16.62 -28.41
CA ASP A 264 5.48 17.19 -29.76
C ASP A 264 4.15 17.90 -30.08
N ALA A 265 3.15 17.79 -29.20
CA ALA A 265 1.87 18.45 -29.35
C ALA A 265 1.89 19.85 -28.70
N ASP A 266 1.92 20.90 -29.52
CA ASP A 266 1.97 22.29 -29.04
C ASP A 266 0.63 22.83 -28.49
N ALA A 267 -0.48 22.12 -28.75
CA ALA A 267 -1.81 22.59 -28.39
C ALA A 267 -2.15 22.24 -26.94
N LYS A 268 -2.35 23.27 -26.11
CA LYS A 268 -2.87 23.11 -24.75
C LYS A 268 -4.21 22.37 -24.74
N ILE A 269 -4.46 21.65 -23.66
CA ILE A 269 -5.66 20.86 -23.41
C ILE A 269 -6.37 21.32 -22.13
N SER A 270 -7.64 20.92 -21.97
CA SER A 270 -8.34 21.11 -20.69
C SER A 270 -7.64 20.30 -19.61
N CYS A 271 -7.37 20.92 -18.46
CA CYS A 271 -6.88 20.22 -17.28
C CYS A 271 -7.86 19.18 -16.76
N GLY A 272 -9.15 19.29 -17.12
CA GLY A 272 -10.20 18.33 -16.78
C GLY A 272 -9.86 16.89 -17.20
N TYR A 273 -9.13 16.69 -18.31
CA TYR A 273 -8.67 15.36 -18.71
C TYR A 273 -7.72 14.72 -17.69
N ARG A 274 -6.78 15.49 -17.15
CA ARG A 274 -5.83 14.98 -16.14
C ARG A 274 -6.50 14.74 -14.79
N ILE A 275 -7.39 15.65 -14.41
CA ILE A 275 -8.13 15.52 -13.15
C ILE A 275 -9.08 14.32 -13.21
N MET A 276 -9.71 14.07 -14.37
CA MET A 276 -10.55 12.90 -14.60
C MET A 276 -9.78 11.59 -14.36
N GLU A 277 -8.58 11.46 -14.93
CA GLU A 277 -7.69 10.31 -14.72
C GLU A 277 -7.35 10.12 -13.23
N MET A 278 -6.95 11.19 -12.56
CA MET A 278 -6.59 11.14 -11.13
C MET A 278 -7.76 10.75 -10.22
N LEU A 279 -9.00 11.00 -10.62
CA LEU A 279 -10.20 10.63 -9.85
C LEU A 279 -10.67 9.20 -10.14
N ALA A 280 -10.28 8.62 -11.28
CA ALA A 280 -10.83 7.36 -11.78
C ALA A 280 -10.60 6.18 -10.81
N THR A 281 -9.43 6.14 -10.17
CA THR A 281 -9.05 5.07 -9.22
C THR A 281 -9.47 5.33 -7.78
N GLU A 282 -10.05 6.51 -7.52
CA GLU A 282 -10.27 7.06 -6.18
C GLU A 282 -11.76 7.19 -5.81
N ILE A 283 -12.66 7.09 -6.79
CA ILE A 283 -14.10 7.13 -6.62
C ILE A 283 -14.71 5.74 -6.83
N LYS A 284 -15.61 5.32 -5.95
CA LYS A 284 -16.34 4.05 -6.12
C LYS A 284 -17.33 4.16 -7.28
N ASN A 285 -17.41 3.11 -8.09
CA ASN A 285 -18.31 3.02 -9.25
C ASN A 285 -18.12 4.17 -10.25
N PHE A 286 -16.87 4.63 -10.43
CA PHE A 286 -16.53 5.62 -11.45
C PHE A 286 -17.02 5.16 -12.84
N PRO A 287 -17.56 6.06 -13.68
CA PRO A 287 -18.34 5.66 -14.87
C PRO A 287 -17.52 5.15 -16.04
N LEU A 288 -16.19 5.18 -15.94
CA LEU A 288 -15.28 4.76 -17.01
C LEU A 288 -14.45 3.55 -16.56
N PRO A 289 -14.20 2.59 -17.46
CA PRO A 289 -13.25 1.51 -17.18
C PRO A 289 -11.83 2.05 -17.03
N VAL A 290 -11.06 1.40 -16.16
CA VAL A 290 -9.64 1.70 -15.93
C VAL A 290 -8.79 0.47 -16.24
N GLN A 291 -7.65 0.69 -16.86
CA GLN A 291 -6.64 -0.33 -17.14
C GLN A 291 -5.90 -0.74 -15.85
N PRO A 292 -5.15 -1.86 -15.85
CA PRO A 292 -4.34 -2.25 -14.69
C PRO A 292 -3.29 -1.21 -14.25
N SER A 293 -2.87 -0.31 -15.15
CA SER A 293 -2.00 0.83 -14.84
C SER A 293 -2.69 1.90 -13.99
N GLY A 294 -4.02 1.96 -14.03
CA GLY A 294 -4.84 3.01 -13.42
C GLY A 294 -5.40 4.02 -14.43
N ASP A 295 -4.92 4.00 -15.68
CA ASP A 295 -5.37 4.92 -16.73
C ASP A 295 -6.76 4.56 -17.23
N ILE A 296 -7.54 5.56 -17.66
CA ILE A 296 -8.85 5.35 -18.27
C ILE A 296 -8.70 4.64 -19.61
N ASP A 297 -9.50 3.60 -19.81
CA ASP A 297 -9.53 2.83 -21.06
C ASP A 297 -10.44 3.54 -22.09
N THR A 298 -9.90 4.54 -22.79
CA THR A 298 -10.65 5.32 -23.80
C THR A 298 -9.77 5.88 -24.92
N ASP A 299 -10.32 5.90 -26.13
CA ASP A 299 -9.72 6.58 -27.29
C ASP A 299 -10.31 8.00 -27.52
N ASP A 300 -11.39 8.36 -26.81
CA ASP A 300 -12.10 9.64 -26.96
C ASP A 300 -12.22 10.36 -25.61
N TYR A 301 -11.15 11.06 -25.25
CA TYR A 301 -11.04 11.81 -24.01
C TYR A 301 -12.13 12.89 -23.86
N HIS A 302 -12.56 13.50 -24.96
CA HIS A 302 -13.61 14.50 -24.92
C HIS A 302 -14.95 13.87 -24.49
N LYS A 303 -15.34 12.76 -25.14
CA LYS A 303 -16.54 12.01 -24.76
C LYS A 303 -16.43 11.47 -23.33
N ALA A 304 -15.26 10.94 -22.95
CA ALA A 304 -15.00 10.45 -21.60
C ALA A 304 -15.22 11.55 -20.53
N LEU A 305 -14.67 12.76 -20.75
CA LEU A 305 -14.85 13.89 -19.83
C LEU A 305 -16.32 14.30 -19.73
N MET A 306 -17.06 14.32 -20.85
CA MET A 306 -18.49 14.62 -20.83
C MET A 306 -19.31 13.57 -20.08
N THR A 307 -18.98 12.28 -20.24
CA THR A 307 -19.59 11.18 -19.46
C THR A 307 -19.34 11.35 -17.96
N VAL A 308 -18.11 11.67 -17.56
CA VAL A 308 -17.74 11.85 -16.15
C VAL A 308 -18.43 13.08 -15.55
N ARG A 309 -18.44 14.22 -16.26
CA ARG A 309 -19.18 15.41 -15.84
C ARG A 309 -20.65 15.08 -15.58
N GLN A 310 -21.32 14.46 -16.56
CA GLN A 310 -22.74 14.11 -16.42
C GLN A 310 -22.96 13.15 -15.24
N TRP A 311 -22.10 12.15 -15.06
CA TRP A 311 -22.20 11.22 -13.94
C TRP A 311 -22.09 11.91 -12.57
N PHE A 312 -21.16 12.84 -12.38
CA PHE A 312 -21.04 13.58 -11.11
C PHE A 312 -22.25 14.49 -10.84
N LYS A 313 -22.86 15.02 -11.90
CA LYS A 313 -24.11 15.79 -11.78
C LYS A 313 -25.27 14.90 -11.32
N ASP A 314 -25.34 13.67 -11.83
CA ASP A 314 -26.38 12.71 -11.49
C ASP A 314 -26.12 11.97 -10.15
N ASN A 315 -24.87 12.01 -9.66
CA ASN A 315 -24.43 11.33 -8.43
C ASN A 315 -23.69 12.30 -7.48
N PRO A 316 -24.37 13.33 -6.93
CA PRO A 316 -23.74 14.30 -6.02
C PRO A 316 -23.19 13.65 -4.73
N ASP A 317 -23.77 12.51 -4.33
CA ASP A 317 -23.42 11.72 -3.15
C ASP A 317 -22.41 10.59 -3.45
N TYR A 318 -21.57 10.78 -4.48
CA TYR A 318 -20.53 9.82 -4.84
C TYR A 318 -19.63 9.46 -3.65
N GLN A 319 -19.16 8.21 -3.62
CA GLN A 319 -18.34 7.69 -2.53
C GLN A 319 -16.86 7.67 -2.90
N ILE A 320 -16.03 8.15 -1.99
CA ILE A 320 -14.57 8.13 -2.10
C ILE A 320 -14.04 6.80 -1.54
N ILE A 321 -13.02 6.24 -2.19
CA ILE A 321 -12.27 5.08 -1.68
C ILE A 321 -11.30 5.56 -0.61
N THR A 322 -11.44 5.09 0.63
CA THR A 322 -10.72 5.63 1.80
C THR A 322 -9.62 4.72 2.35
N ASP A 323 -9.56 3.47 1.89
CA ASP A 323 -8.62 2.44 2.33
C ASP A 323 -7.32 2.40 1.50
N LYS A 324 -7.20 3.25 0.48
CA LYS A 324 -5.97 3.47 -0.29
C LYS A 324 -5.20 4.68 0.24
N PHE A 325 -3.87 4.59 0.24
CA PHE A 325 -3.01 5.73 0.60
C PHE A 325 -3.32 6.93 -0.28
#